data_AF-K5CIE6-F1
#
_entry.id   AF-K5CIE6-F1
#
_cell.length_a   1.000
_cell.length_b   1.000
_cell.length_c   1.000
_cell.angle_alpha   90.00
_cell.angle_beta   90.00
_cell.angle_gamma   90.00
#
_symmetry.space_group_name_H-M   'P 1'
#
loop_
_entity.id
_entity.type
_entity.pdbx_description
1 polymer ?
#
loop_
_entity_poly.entity_id
_entity_poly.type
_entity_poly.pdbx_seq_one_letter_code
_entity_poly.pdbx_strand_id
1 'polypeptide(L)'
;MRKHHIITRIFLATGVLFCLFLIACGNDNGMDDINPDMSSEQTPHFLWDTKILLEEPNGWGLLVQPGSVAITNLTEGKQYRLLWQGDWSTGKKATPVLRIVEKGKQTEIIALKQLEVSVIKDGHYSLTFGSDDREGELVLAK
;
A
#
# COMPACT_ATOMS: atom_id res chain seq x y z
N MET A 1 -71.78 -15.34 16.05
CA MET A 1 -71.97 -14.12 16.86
C MET A 1 -71.71 -12.90 15.96
N ARG A 2 -72.71 -12.03 15.76
CA ARG A 2 -72.69 -10.87 14.85
C ARG A 2 -72.29 -9.59 15.60
N LYS A 3 -71.45 -8.74 15.00
CA LYS A 3 -71.75 -7.33 14.67
C LYS A 3 -70.57 -6.65 13.95
N HIS A 4 -70.85 -6.08 12.78
CA HIS A 4 -70.02 -5.10 12.06
C HIS A 4 -70.07 -3.72 12.74
N HIS A 5 -69.03 -2.89 12.58
CA HIS A 5 -69.02 -1.41 12.42
C HIS A 5 -67.53 -0.97 12.35
N ILE A 6 -66.94 -0.65 11.19
CA ILE A 6 -66.81 0.70 10.58
C ILE A 6 -66.70 1.82 11.63
N ILE A 7 -65.58 2.57 11.64
CA ILE A 7 -65.51 4.05 11.60
C ILE A 7 -64.04 4.51 11.58
N THR A 8 -63.67 5.10 10.44
CA THR A 8 -62.59 6.04 10.19
C THR A 8 -62.56 7.18 11.21
N ARG A 9 -61.38 7.58 11.71
CA ARG A 9 -61.06 9.00 11.96
C ARG A 9 -59.57 9.25 12.21
N ILE A 10 -58.95 9.83 11.19
CA ILE A 10 -57.71 10.61 11.23
C ILE A 10 -57.94 11.84 12.11
N PHE A 11 -57.02 12.14 13.03
CA PHE A 11 -56.77 13.51 13.50
C PHE A 11 -55.28 13.69 13.79
N LEU A 12 -54.74 14.74 13.15
CA LEU A 12 -53.43 15.36 13.33
C LEU A 12 -53.06 15.58 14.80
N ALA A 13 -51.78 15.42 15.15
CA ALA A 13 -51.03 16.43 15.92
C ALA A 13 -49.54 16.11 15.93
N THR A 14 -48.78 17.02 15.31
CA THR A 14 -47.35 17.25 15.47
C THR A 14 -46.94 17.39 16.95
N GLY A 15 -45.83 16.80 17.36
CA GLY A 15 -45.26 17.05 18.70
C GLY A 15 -43.96 16.32 18.92
N VAL A 16 -42.86 17.05 18.80
CA VAL A 16 -41.47 16.65 19.09
C VAL A 16 -41.37 16.00 20.47
N LEU A 17 -40.77 14.81 20.56
CA LEU A 17 -40.25 14.27 21.81
C LEU A 17 -38.81 13.81 21.59
N PHE A 18 -37.90 14.77 21.73
CA PHE A 18 -36.47 14.59 21.80
C PHE A 18 -36.16 13.93 23.15
N CYS A 19 -35.88 12.62 23.14
CA CYS A 19 -35.47 11.88 24.33
C CYS A 19 -34.08 12.36 24.78
N LEU A 20 -34.05 13.07 25.91
CA LEU A 20 -32.86 13.20 26.74
C LEU A 20 -32.93 12.20 27.90
N PHE A 21 -31.73 11.77 28.30
CA PHE A 21 -31.30 11.08 29.52
C PHE A 21 -31.26 9.55 29.48
N LEU A 22 -30.03 9.00 29.53
CA LEU A 22 -29.38 8.39 30.73
C LEU A 22 -27.85 8.57 30.57
N ILE A 23 -27.16 9.45 31.32
CA ILE A 23 -26.44 9.29 32.61
C ILE A 23 -25.29 8.24 32.62
N ALA A 24 -24.07 8.80 32.59
CA ALA A 24 -22.84 8.50 33.35
C ALA A 24 -22.41 7.06 33.67
N CYS A 25 -21.21 6.71 33.19
CA CYS A 25 -20.13 6.13 34.01
C CYS A 25 -18.80 6.42 33.31
N GLY A 26 -17.85 7.01 34.04
CA GLY A 26 -16.53 7.30 33.52
C GLY A 26 -15.77 6.04 33.15
N ASN A 27 -15.05 6.12 32.04
CA ASN A 27 -13.72 5.54 31.93
C ASN A 27 -12.94 6.48 31.02
N ASP A 28 -11.98 7.20 31.59
CA ASP A 28 -10.91 7.85 30.83
C ASP A 28 -10.13 6.75 30.12
N ASN A 29 -10.54 6.39 28.92
CA ASN A 29 -9.69 5.72 27.97
C ASN A 29 -9.74 6.59 26.73
N GLY A 30 -8.77 7.51 26.67
CA GLY A 30 -8.44 8.21 25.45
C GLY A 30 -8.40 7.19 24.31
N MET A 31 -9.31 7.38 23.37
CA MET A 31 -9.08 7.03 21.99
C MET A 31 -7.75 7.67 21.58
N ASP A 32 -7.01 6.98 20.73
CA ASP A 32 -5.77 7.40 20.06
C ASP A 32 -4.46 6.91 20.70
N ASP A 33 -4.32 5.60 20.90
CA ASP A 33 -3.04 4.97 20.58
C ASP A 33 -2.94 4.87 19.04
N ILE A 34 -2.71 6.01 18.40
CA ILE A 34 -2.02 6.02 17.12
C ILE A 34 -0.65 5.43 17.44
N ASN A 35 -0.44 4.16 17.10
CA ASN A 35 0.90 3.60 17.05
C ASN A 35 1.74 4.49 16.12
N PRO A 36 2.68 5.30 16.63
CA PRO A 36 3.46 6.19 15.79
C PRO A 36 4.68 5.47 15.20
N ASP A 37 4.74 4.14 15.28
CA ASP A 37 5.86 3.33 14.84
C ASP A 37 5.50 2.45 13.64
N MET A 38 4.87 3.03 12.61
CA MET A 38 5.33 2.70 11.26
C MET A 38 6.66 3.42 11.12
N SER A 39 7.72 2.81 11.65
CA SER A 39 9.09 3.26 11.42
C SER A 39 9.23 3.57 9.92
N SER A 40 9.86 4.68 9.55
CA SER A 40 10.01 5.09 8.15
C SER A 40 10.66 4.00 7.27
N GLU A 41 11.24 2.97 7.88
CA GLU A 41 11.81 1.77 7.28
C GLU A 41 10.76 0.82 6.65
N GLN A 42 9.49 0.89 7.06
CA GLN A 42 8.43 0.00 6.56
C GLN A 42 7.52 0.62 5.50
N THR A 43 7.59 1.93 5.27
CA THR A 43 6.74 2.58 4.25
C THR A 43 7.06 2.03 2.86
N PRO A 44 6.10 1.41 2.13
CA PRO A 44 6.38 0.83 0.83
C PRO A 44 6.84 1.86 -0.19
N HIS A 45 8.02 1.65 -0.75
CA HIS A 45 8.64 2.59 -1.66
C HIS A 45 9.64 1.92 -2.59
N PHE A 46 9.98 2.60 -3.68
CA PHE A 46 11.10 2.28 -4.56
C PHE A 46 12.06 3.46 -4.62
N LEU A 47 13.36 3.20 -4.57
CA LEU A 47 14.43 4.18 -4.68
C LEU A 47 15.48 3.71 -5.70
N TRP A 48 15.75 4.55 -6.70
CA TRP A 48 16.91 4.41 -7.59
C TRP A 48 17.44 5.78 -8.00
N ASP A 49 16.75 6.48 -8.91
CA ASP A 49 17.01 7.90 -9.23
C ASP A 49 16.12 8.83 -8.42
N THR A 50 14.91 8.35 -8.13
CA THR A 50 13.87 9.08 -7.43
C THR A 50 13.18 8.13 -6.46
N LYS A 51 12.67 8.69 -5.36
CA LYS A 51 11.86 7.94 -4.41
C LYS A 51 10.40 7.95 -4.90
N ILE A 52 9.84 6.76 -5.04
CA ILE A 52 8.45 6.53 -5.42
C ILE A 52 7.76 5.86 -4.23
N LEU A 53 6.70 6.47 -3.71
CA LEU A 53 5.89 5.88 -2.65
C LEU A 53 4.83 4.97 -3.30
N LEU A 54 4.81 3.68 -2.99
CA LEU A 54 4.04 2.70 -3.77
C LEU A 54 2.55 2.64 -3.36
N GLU A 55 2.21 3.15 -2.19
CA GLU A 55 0.85 3.15 -1.65
C GLU A 55 0.17 4.52 -1.73
N GLU A 56 0.71 5.43 -2.55
CA GLU A 56 0.14 6.74 -2.80
C GLU A 56 -0.45 6.86 -4.22
N PRO A 57 -1.48 7.69 -4.42
CA PRO A 57 -2.05 7.95 -5.74
C PRO A 57 -1.15 8.88 -6.57
N ASN A 58 0.04 8.40 -6.95
CA ASN A 58 1.06 9.16 -7.68
C ASN A 58 1.29 8.65 -9.12
N GLY A 59 0.40 7.78 -9.62
CA GLY A 59 0.44 7.27 -10.99
C GLY A 59 1.41 6.09 -11.23
N TRP A 60 2.14 5.67 -10.20
CA TRP A 60 2.98 4.47 -10.25
C TRP A 60 2.22 3.23 -9.80
N GLY A 61 2.37 2.14 -10.54
CA GLY A 61 1.82 0.82 -10.21
C GLY A 61 2.92 -0.21 -10.03
N LEU A 62 2.64 -1.23 -9.21
CA LEU A 62 3.55 -2.33 -8.89
C LEU A 62 3.05 -3.65 -9.51
N LEU A 63 3.95 -4.40 -10.14
CA LEU A 63 3.72 -5.79 -10.54
C LEU A 63 4.82 -6.67 -9.93
N VAL A 64 4.40 -7.62 -9.10
CA VAL A 64 5.29 -8.59 -8.44
C VAL A 64 5.15 -9.95 -9.12
N GLN A 65 6.27 -10.55 -9.51
CA GLN A 65 6.34 -11.88 -10.11
C GLN A 65 7.52 -12.66 -9.51
N PRO A 66 7.56 -14.00 -9.62
CA PRO A 66 8.78 -14.75 -9.32
C PRO A 66 9.95 -14.19 -10.14
N GLY A 67 11.05 -13.83 -9.47
CA GLY A 67 12.25 -13.32 -10.13
C GLY A 67 12.14 -11.92 -10.71
N SER A 68 11.04 -11.18 -10.48
CA SER A 68 10.97 -9.78 -10.93
C SER A 68 9.96 -8.91 -10.19
N VAL A 69 10.26 -7.61 -10.18
CA VAL A 69 9.33 -6.54 -9.82
C VAL A 69 9.35 -5.49 -10.91
N ALA A 70 8.19 -5.02 -11.33
CA ALA A 70 8.07 -3.84 -12.19
C ALA A 70 7.32 -2.71 -11.47
N ILE A 71 7.90 -1.51 -11.49
CA ILE A 71 7.34 -0.26 -11.00
C ILE A 71 7.10 0.61 -12.22
N THR A 72 5.83 0.88 -12.55
CA THR A 72 5.43 1.44 -13.85
C THR A 72 4.56 2.66 -13.69
N ASN A 73 4.89 3.74 -14.39
CA ASN A 73 4.01 4.89 -14.60
C ASN A 73 3.56 4.90 -16.05
N LEU A 74 2.27 4.63 -16.28
CA LEU A 74 1.69 4.55 -17.62
C LEU A 74 1.57 5.93 -18.27
N THR A 75 1.30 6.96 -17.47
CA THR A 75 1.13 8.34 -17.93
C THR A 75 2.47 8.91 -18.43
N GLU A 76 3.54 8.68 -17.66
CA GLU A 76 4.90 9.08 -18.03
C GLU A 76 5.51 8.11 -19.07
N GLY A 77 4.94 6.92 -19.24
CA GLY A 77 5.51 5.88 -20.09
C GLY A 77 6.87 5.41 -19.59
N LYS A 78 7.04 5.33 -18.25
CA LYS A 78 8.28 4.98 -17.58
C LYS A 78 8.11 3.71 -16.75
N GLN A 79 9.09 2.81 -16.78
CA GLN A 79 9.11 1.58 -16.00
C GLN A 79 10.51 1.28 -15.49
N TYR A 80 10.59 0.98 -14.20
CA TYR A 80 11.73 0.32 -13.58
C TYR A 80 11.38 -1.15 -13.41
N ARG A 81 12.21 -2.06 -13.93
CA ARG A 81 12.00 -3.50 -13.77
C ARG A 81 13.25 -4.14 -13.17
N LEU A 82 13.13 -4.55 -11.92
CA LEU A 82 14.14 -5.31 -11.19
C LEU A 82 13.96 -6.80 -11.51
N LEU A 83 15.05 -7.47 -11.87
CA LEU A 83 15.07 -8.83 -12.40
C LEU A 83 16.17 -9.63 -11.71
N TRP A 84 15.89 -10.88 -11.38
CA TRP A 84 16.89 -11.82 -10.88
C TRP A 84 16.50 -13.26 -11.20
N GLN A 85 17.46 -14.18 -11.09
CA GLN A 85 17.18 -15.61 -11.22
C GLN A 85 16.65 -16.19 -9.90
N GLY A 86 15.55 -16.92 -9.98
CA GLY A 86 14.94 -17.63 -8.85
C GLY A 86 13.67 -16.95 -8.33
N ASP A 87 13.34 -17.22 -7.08
CA ASP A 87 12.11 -16.78 -6.44
C ASP A 87 12.37 -15.67 -5.39
N TRP A 88 11.38 -15.46 -4.53
CA TRP A 88 11.39 -14.50 -3.42
C TRP A 88 11.99 -15.03 -2.12
N SER A 89 12.71 -16.15 -2.15
CA SER A 89 13.47 -16.63 -0.98
C SER A 89 14.38 -15.53 -0.43
N THR A 90 14.69 -15.56 0.86
CA THR A 90 15.60 -14.57 1.43
C THR A 90 17.05 -14.81 0.99
N GLY A 91 17.86 -13.75 1.03
CA GLY A 91 19.28 -13.75 0.70
C GLY A 91 19.60 -13.22 -0.70
N LYS A 92 20.89 -13.35 -1.05
CA LYS A 92 21.48 -12.81 -2.28
C LYS A 92 20.94 -13.51 -3.52
N LYS A 93 20.68 -12.73 -4.56
CA LYS A 93 20.13 -13.19 -5.82
C LYS A 93 21.18 -13.19 -6.94
N ALA A 94 21.09 -14.21 -7.79
CA ALA A 94 21.99 -14.39 -8.90
C ALA A 94 21.56 -13.54 -10.11
N THR A 95 22.57 -13.07 -10.85
CA THR A 95 22.44 -12.29 -12.09
C THR A 95 21.39 -11.17 -12.02
N PRO A 96 21.42 -10.28 -11.01
CA PRO A 96 20.42 -9.25 -10.89
C PRO A 96 20.61 -8.17 -11.95
N VAL A 97 19.51 -7.67 -12.49
CA VAL A 97 19.48 -6.63 -13.53
C VAL A 97 18.38 -5.62 -13.20
N LEU A 98 18.70 -4.34 -13.35
CA LEU A 98 17.69 -3.28 -13.41
C LEU A 98 17.51 -2.86 -14.87
N ARG A 99 16.29 -2.98 -15.38
CA ARG A 99 15.90 -2.51 -16.71
C ARG A 99 15.06 -1.25 -16.57
N ILE A 100 15.44 -0.18 -17.27
CA ILE A 100 14.72 1.09 -17.26
C ILE A 100 14.17 1.35 -18.66
N VAL A 101 12.86 1.39 -18.78
CA VAL A 101 12.15 1.72 -20.03
C VAL A 101 11.54 3.09 -19.88
N GLU A 102 11.76 3.95 -20.85
CA GLU A 102 11.14 5.27 -20.90
C GLU A 102 10.71 5.57 -22.33
N LYS A 103 9.49 6.09 -22.50
CA LYS A 103 8.90 6.38 -23.80
C LYS A 103 9.81 7.31 -24.61
N GLY A 104 10.16 6.89 -25.82
CA GLY A 104 11.01 7.65 -26.72
C GLY A 104 12.52 7.56 -26.43
N LYS A 105 12.94 6.77 -25.44
CA LYS A 105 14.36 6.51 -25.15
C LYS A 105 14.73 5.06 -25.44
N GLN A 106 16.02 4.83 -25.70
CA GLN A 106 16.56 3.47 -25.71
C GLN A 106 16.45 2.87 -24.30
N THR A 107 16.07 1.60 -24.21
CA THR A 107 16.01 0.91 -22.93
C THR A 107 17.40 0.80 -22.32
N GLU A 108 17.51 1.19 -21.05
CA GLU A 108 18.71 1.02 -20.25
C GLU A 108 18.67 -0.34 -19.54
N ILE A 109 19.82 -1.03 -19.53
CA ILE A 109 19.98 -2.31 -18.85
C ILE A 109 21.23 -2.20 -17.98
N ILE A 110 21.02 -2.23 -16.68
CA ILE A 110 22.07 -2.08 -15.67
C ILE A 110 22.29 -3.46 -15.04
N ALA A 111 23.47 -4.04 -15.25
CA ALA A 111 23.90 -5.22 -14.51
C ALA A 111 24.20 -4.80 -13.07
N LEU A 112 23.44 -5.34 -12.13
CA LEU A 112 23.61 -5.04 -10.71
C LEU A 112 24.69 -5.97 -10.15
N LYS A 113 25.53 -5.45 -9.26
CA LYS A 113 26.54 -6.26 -8.55
C LYS A 113 25.94 -7.05 -7.40
N GLN A 114 24.85 -6.51 -6.84
CA GLN A 114 24.16 -7.14 -5.74
C GLN A 114 22.66 -6.90 -5.83
N LEU A 115 21.93 -7.90 -5.36
CA LEU A 115 20.53 -7.81 -4.99
C LEU A 115 20.31 -8.80 -3.85
N GLU A 116 19.72 -8.35 -2.77
CA GLU A 116 19.42 -9.17 -1.60
C GLU A 116 17.96 -8.97 -1.20
N VAL A 117 17.27 -10.09 -0.96
CA VAL A 117 15.87 -10.10 -0.53
C VAL A 117 15.83 -10.42 0.96
N SER A 118 15.16 -9.59 1.74
CA SER A 118 14.96 -9.76 3.17
C SER A 118 13.48 -9.68 3.50
N VAL A 119 13.04 -10.48 4.46
CA VAL A 119 11.72 -10.31 5.09
C VAL A 119 11.91 -9.38 6.28
N ILE A 120 11.15 -8.30 6.32
CA ILE A 120 11.11 -7.37 7.46
C ILE A 120 9.82 -7.62 8.25
N LYS A 121 9.62 -6.88 9.35
CA LYS A 121 8.45 -7.06 10.22
C LYS A 121 7.14 -6.94 9.44
N ASP A 122 6.11 -7.62 9.94
CA ASP A 122 4.73 -7.51 9.45
C ASP A 122 4.53 -7.93 7.97
N GLY A 123 5.29 -8.93 7.52
CA GLY A 123 5.11 -9.52 6.18
C GLY A 123 5.61 -8.66 5.02
N HIS A 124 6.31 -7.56 5.32
CA HIS A 124 6.94 -6.73 4.30
C HIS A 124 8.25 -7.36 3.82
N TYR A 125 8.62 -7.04 2.59
CA TYR A 125 9.88 -7.43 1.97
C TYR A 125 10.70 -6.17 1.71
N SER A 126 12.00 -6.26 1.97
CA SER A 126 12.98 -5.28 1.51
C SER A 126 13.90 -5.95 0.48
N LEU A 127 14.12 -5.26 -0.64
CA LEU A 127 15.16 -5.59 -1.60
C LEU A 127 16.16 -4.45 -1.62
N THR A 128 17.40 -4.76 -1.26
CA THR A 128 18.52 -3.85 -1.46
C THR A 128 19.28 -4.29 -2.69
N PHE A 129 19.64 -3.35 -3.56
CA PHE A 129 20.30 -3.65 -4.82
C PHE A 129 21.23 -2.51 -5.22
N GLY A 130 22.22 -2.80 -6.05
CA GLY A 130 23.16 -1.75 -6.41
C GLY A 130 24.16 -2.11 -7.50
N SER A 131 24.71 -1.05 -8.07
CA SER A 131 25.92 -1.04 -8.89
C SER A 131 27.09 -0.47 -8.08
N ASP A 132 28.23 -0.22 -8.71
CA ASP A 132 29.40 0.37 -8.02
C ASP A 132 29.12 1.74 -7.42
N ASP A 133 28.40 2.59 -8.16
CA ASP A 133 28.26 4.00 -7.81
C ASP A 133 26.88 4.33 -7.21
N ARG A 134 26.03 3.33 -7.03
CA ARG A 134 24.62 3.55 -6.69
C ARG A 134 23.99 2.36 -5.99
N GLU A 135 23.23 2.68 -4.95
CA GLU A 135 22.36 1.76 -4.24
C GLU A 135 20.90 2.13 -4.48
N GLY A 136 20.05 1.13 -4.46
CA GLY A 136 18.62 1.22 -4.56
C GLY A 136 17.95 0.34 -3.51
N GLU A 137 16.71 0.71 -3.21
CA GLU A 137 15.90 0.02 -2.22
C GLU A 137 14.48 -0.14 -2.77
N LEU A 138 13.87 -1.27 -2.46
CA LEU A 138 12.46 -1.51 -2.67
C LEU A 138 11.89 -2.13 -1.40
N VAL A 139 10.95 -1.42 -0.78
CA VAL A 139 10.13 -1.93 0.33
C VAL A 139 8.72 -2.15 -0.18
N LEU A 140 8.13 -3.32 0.08
CA LEU A 140 6.75 -3.63 -0.29
C LEU A 140 6.09 -4.54 0.73
N ALA A 141 4.78 -4.33 0.94
CA ALA A 141 3.92 -5.32 1.58
C ALA A 141 3.58 -6.42 0.57
N LYS A 142 3.64 -7.69 0.98
CA LYS A 142 3.29 -8.84 0.12
C LYS A 142 2.00 -9.50 0.58
#